data_AF-A0A1V4WRZ9-F1
#
_entry.id   AF-A0A1V4WRZ9-F1
#
_cell.length_a   1.000
_cell.length_b   1.000
_cell.length_c   1.000
_cell.angle_alpha   90.00
_cell.angle_beta   90.00
_cell.angle_gamma   90.00
#
_symmetry.space_group_name_H-M   'P 1'
#
loop_
_entity.id
_entity.type
_entity.pdbx_description
1 polymer ?
#
loop_
_entity_poly.entity_id
_entity_poly.type
_entity_poly.pdbx_seq_one_letter_code
_entity_poly.pdbx_strand_id
1 'polypeptide(L)'
;MKRLIVAISGASGVIYGVRMLETLAGLDVETHLVITDSGMRNLSIETKYTLDDLRSMASFTHDVHDVGASIASGSFHTDGMVVAPSSIKTLSAIANSYNENLVVRAADVILKERRRLVMIVRETPLHEGHLELMTRVTRMGGIIMPPVPAFYHMPQTIDDIINQTVGKALDLFSIDGKLFRRWGSEETPNDQAGKRGLTVLQDVSEPRIACATGGAGDRDG
;
A
#
# COMPACT_ATOMS: atom_id res chain seq x y z
N MET A 1 3.05 23.28 -9.14
CA MET A 1 1.98 22.49 -8.49
C MET A 1 1.77 21.19 -9.23
N LYS A 2 1.93 20.05 -8.54
CA LYS A 2 1.62 18.71 -9.08
C LYS A 2 0.12 18.43 -8.93
N ARG A 3 -0.44 17.55 -9.77
CA ARG A 3 -1.80 17.02 -9.67
C ARG A 3 -1.79 15.51 -9.47
N LEU A 4 -2.35 15.04 -8.36
CA LEU A 4 -2.38 13.62 -8.03
C LEU A 4 -3.81 13.13 -7.82
N ILE A 5 -4.17 12.04 -8.48
CA ILE A 5 -5.44 11.35 -8.21
C ILE A 5 -5.22 10.38 -7.03
N VAL A 6 -6.02 10.50 -5.99
CA VAL A 6 -6.04 9.59 -4.85
C VAL A 6 -7.34 8.80 -4.88
N ALA A 7 -7.25 7.52 -5.21
CA ALA A 7 -8.40 6.63 -5.23
C ALA A 7 -8.42 5.73 -4.00
N ILE A 8 -9.58 5.58 -3.36
CA ILE A 8 -9.78 4.67 -2.22
C ILE A 8 -10.76 3.58 -2.65
N SER A 9 -10.33 2.32 -2.58
CA SER A 9 -11.18 1.17 -2.94
C SER A 9 -11.49 0.28 -1.73
N GLY A 10 -12.38 -0.70 -1.94
CA GLY A 10 -12.90 -1.58 -0.89
C GLY A 10 -11.96 -2.71 -0.48
N ALA A 11 -10.73 -2.38 -0.08
CA ALA A 11 -9.86 -3.28 0.67
C ALA A 11 -9.65 -2.74 2.09
N SER A 12 -9.24 -3.61 3.00
CA SER A 12 -8.87 -3.18 4.35
C SER A 12 -7.61 -2.31 4.31
N GLY A 13 -7.49 -1.37 5.24
CA GLY A 13 -6.42 -0.39 5.31
C GLY A 13 -6.79 0.96 4.69
N VAL A 14 -8.04 1.40 4.81
CA VAL A 14 -8.49 2.72 4.29
C VAL A 14 -7.65 3.85 4.86
N ILE A 15 -7.09 3.67 6.06
CA ILE A 15 -6.19 4.62 6.70
C ILE A 15 -4.98 5.03 5.84
N TYR A 16 -4.51 4.19 4.90
CA TYR A 16 -3.43 4.58 3.98
C TYR A 16 -3.86 5.71 3.03
N GLY A 17 -5.10 5.66 2.52
CA GLY A 17 -5.66 6.72 1.69
C GLY A 17 -5.95 7.99 2.48
N VAL A 18 -6.47 7.84 3.71
CA VAL A 18 -6.70 8.96 4.64
C VAL A 18 -5.41 9.69 4.96
N ARG A 19 -4.39 8.97 5.46
CA ARG A 19 -3.09 9.56 5.82
C ARG A 19 -2.41 10.22 4.62
N MET A 20 -2.61 9.66 3.42
CA MET A 20 -2.10 10.26 2.19
C MET A 20 -2.76 11.60 1.87
N LEU A 21 -4.08 11.70 1.98
CA LEU A 21 -4.80 12.98 1.80
C LEU A 21 -4.37 14.00 2.86
N GLU A 22 -4.30 13.60 4.13
CA GLU A 22 -3.80 14.47 5.21
C GLU A 22 -2.42 15.04 4.91
N THR A 23 -1.51 14.19 4.45
CA THR A 23 -0.13 14.60 4.12
C THR A 23 -0.12 15.56 2.93
N LEU A 24 -0.89 15.27 1.88
CA LEU A 24 -0.93 16.08 0.67
C LEU A 24 -1.61 17.43 0.89
N ALA A 25 -2.58 17.53 1.81
CA ALA A 25 -3.23 18.78 2.17
C ALA A 25 -2.25 19.84 2.72
N GLY A 26 -1.13 19.41 3.31
CA GLY A 26 -0.05 20.29 3.79
C GLY A 26 1.00 20.66 2.73
N LEU A 27 0.84 20.25 1.47
CA LEU A 27 1.85 20.39 0.40
C LEU A 27 1.28 21.12 -0.83
N ASP A 28 2.15 21.60 -1.73
CA ASP A 28 1.77 22.22 -3.02
C ASP A 28 1.35 21.17 -4.07
N VAL A 29 0.31 20.37 -3.75
CA VAL A 29 -0.23 19.31 -4.59
C VAL A 29 -1.75 19.42 -4.67
N GLU A 30 -2.27 19.60 -5.88
CA GLU A 30 -3.71 19.56 -6.15
C GLU A 30 -4.16 18.09 -6.18
N THR A 31 -5.08 17.72 -5.30
CA THR A 31 -5.54 16.33 -5.15
C THR A 31 -6.93 16.13 -5.72
N HIS A 32 -7.12 15.02 -6.44
CA HIS A 32 -8.42 14.58 -6.93
C HIS A 32 -8.80 13.25 -6.25
N LEU A 33 -9.70 13.32 -5.29
CA LEU A 33 -10.22 12.17 -4.57
C LEU A 33 -11.33 11.48 -5.37
N VAL A 34 -11.28 10.15 -5.40
CA VAL A 34 -12.41 9.29 -5.79
C VAL A 34 -12.46 8.08 -4.84
N ILE A 35 -13.63 7.73 -4.33
CA ILE A 35 -13.79 6.62 -3.38
C ILE A 35 -14.93 5.71 -3.81
N THR A 36 -14.72 4.40 -3.79
CA THR A 36 -15.78 3.44 -4.13
C THR A 36 -16.74 3.22 -2.97
N ASP A 37 -17.96 2.73 -3.22
CA ASP A 37 -18.94 2.41 -2.17
C ASP A 37 -18.38 1.46 -1.11
N SER A 38 -17.62 0.45 -1.54
CA SER A 38 -16.97 -0.46 -0.60
C SER A 38 -15.81 0.19 0.15
N GLY A 39 -15.13 1.17 -0.45
CA GLY A 39 -14.15 2.01 0.25
C GLY A 39 -14.81 2.88 1.32
N MET A 40 -15.96 3.49 1.02
CA MET A 40 -16.74 4.26 2.00
C MET A 40 -17.21 3.39 3.17
N ARG A 41 -17.67 2.16 2.90
CA ARG A 41 -18.01 1.20 3.97
C ARG A 41 -16.81 0.88 4.87
N ASN A 42 -15.66 0.61 4.28
CA ASN A 42 -14.45 0.33 5.06
C ASN A 42 -13.98 1.56 5.85
N LEU A 43 -14.13 2.77 5.32
CA LEU A 43 -13.83 4.01 6.05
C LEU A 43 -14.59 4.07 7.38
N SER A 44 -15.89 3.79 7.36
CA SER A 44 -16.76 3.77 8.54
C SER A 44 -16.46 2.63 9.52
N ILE A 45 -15.94 1.49 9.02
CA ILE A 45 -15.62 0.32 9.85
C ILE A 45 -14.26 0.49 10.53
N GLU A 46 -13.27 0.98 9.79
CA GLU A 46 -11.85 0.92 10.19
C GLU A 46 -11.35 2.21 10.85
N THR A 47 -12.09 3.32 10.70
CA THR A 47 -11.59 4.64 11.09
C THR A 47 -12.68 5.48 11.75
N LYS A 48 -12.27 6.60 12.35
CA LYS A 48 -13.20 7.62 12.88
C LYS A 48 -13.53 8.71 11.85
N TYR A 49 -12.92 8.67 10.67
CA TYR A 49 -13.11 9.68 9.65
C TYR A 49 -14.43 9.46 8.91
N THR A 50 -15.01 10.57 8.50
CA THR A 50 -16.20 10.64 7.64
C THR A 50 -15.80 10.97 6.21
N LEU A 51 -16.72 10.80 5.27
CA LEU A 51 -16.50 11.24 3.89
C LEU A 51 -16.25 12.75 3.80
N ASP A 52 -16.88 13.55 4.67
CA ASP A 52 -16.71 14.99 4.68
C ASP A 52 -15.33 15.41 5.18
N ASP A 53 -14.75 14.67 6.14
CA ASP A 53 -13.35 14.86 6.52
C ASP A 53 -12.44 14.66 5.30
N LEU A 54 -12.63 13.58 4.54
CA LEU A 54 -11.84 13.30 3.34
C LEU A 54 -12.01 14.38 2.26
N ARG A 55 -13.24 14.87 2.06
CA ARG A 55 -13.52 15.98 1.15
C ARG A 55 -12.80 17.26 1.55
N SER A 56 -12.71 17.53 2.86
CA SER A 56 -12.01 18.72 3.37
C SER A 56 -10.49 18.67 3.17
N MET A 57 -9.93 17.46 3.04
CA MET A 57 -8.50 17.24 2.80
C MET A 57 -8.13 17.19 1.30
N ALA A 58 -9.10 17.03 0.42
CA ALA A 58 -8.88 16.95 -1.02
C ALA A 58 -9.16 18.28 -1.72
N SER A 59 -8.43 18.62 -2.78
CA SER A 59 -8.73 19.81 -3.60
C SER A 59 -10.03 19.64 -4.38
N PHE A 60 -10.27 18.42 -4.90
CA PHE A 60 -11.49 18.03 -5.60
C PHE A 60 -11.90 16.63 -5.18
N THR A 61 -13.21 16.38 -5.09
CA THR A 61 -13.78 15.04 -4.90
C THR A 61 -14.73 14.74 -6.04
N HIS A 62 -14.61 13.56 -6.64
CA HIS A 62 -15.42 13.11 -7.77
C HIS A 62 -16.34 11.95 -7.35
N ASP A 63 -17.54 11.93 -7.93
CA ASP A 63 -18.44 10.78 -7.79
C ASP A 63 -17.84 9.58 -8.54
N VAL A 64 -17.82 8.41 -7.88
CA VAL A 64 -17.31 7.17 -8.47
C VAL A 64 -18.10 6.74 -9.71
N HIS A 65 -19.36 7.16 -9.83
CA HIS A 65 -20.21 6.85 -10.97
C HIS A 65 -20.10 7.87 -12.12
N ASP A 66 -19.48 9.02 -11.89
CA ASP A 66 -19.28 10.06 -12.91
C ASP A 66 -18.08 9.75 -13.80
N VAL A 67 -18.27 8.84 -14.76
CA VAL A 67 -17.28 8.53 -15.80
C VAL A 67 -17.06 9.67 -16.81
N GLY A 68 -17.77 10.80 -16.66
CA GLY A 68 -17.59 12.04 -17.42
C GLY A 68 -16.70 13.08 -16.71
N ALA A 69 -16.27 12.82 -15.48
CA ALA A 69 -15.43 13.72 -14.70
C ALA A 69 -14.09 14.04 -15.39
N SER A 70 -13.44 15.13 -14.98
CA SER A 70 -12.18 15.60 -15.60
C SER A 70 -11.10 14.50 -15.64
N ILE A 71 -10.97 13.73 -14.56
CA ILE A 71 -9.98 12.65 -14.43
C ILE A 71 -10.26 11.43 -15.34
N ALA A 72 -11.43 11.37 -15.99
CA ALA A 72 -11.76 10.35 -17.00
C ALA A 72 -11.26 10.69 -18.41
N SER A 73 -10.63 11.86 -18.60
CA SER A 73 -10.06 12.32 -19.86
C SER A 73 -8.54 12.40 -19.82
N GLY A 74 -7.89 11.92 -20.89
CA GLY A 74 -6.44 12.08 -21.06
C GLY A 74 -5.99 13.52 -21.30
N SER A 75 -6.87 14.38 -21.84
CA SER A 75 -6.56 15.80 -22.05
C SER A 75 -6.43 16.58 -20.74
N PHE A 76 -7.05 16.10 -19.66
CA PHE A 76 -6.84 16.64 -18.32
C PHE A 76 -5.51 16.11 -17.77
N HIS A 77 -4.54 17.00 -17.61
CA HIS A 77 -3.19 16.61 -17.19
C HIS A 77 -3.12 16.35 -15.69
N THR A 78 -2.58 15.19 -15.33
CA THR A 78 -2.27 14.75 -13.97
C THR A 78 -0.87 14.12 -13.95
N ASP A 79 -0.14 14.24 -12.84
CA ASP A 79 1.19 13.66 -12.68
C ASP A 79 1.15 12.15 -12.37
N GLY A 80 -0.01 11.65 -11.93
CA GLY A 80 -0.20 10.25 -11.65
C GLY A 80 -1.47 9.95 -10.86
N MET A 81 -1.59 8.69 -10.46
CA MET A 81 -2.68 8.19 -9.66
C MET A 81 -2.19 7.12 -8.69
N VAL A 82 -2.74 7.14 -7.48
CA VAL A 82 -2.52 6.12 -6.47
C VAL A 82 -3.85 5.54 -5.99
N VAL A 83 -3.93 4.22 -5.89
CA VAL A 83 -5.08 3.50 -5.32
C VAL A 83 -4.69 2.97 -3.94
N ALA A 84 -5.21 3.58 -2.88
CA ALA A 84 -4.81 3.37 -1.49
C ALA A 84 -6.02 3.24 -0.54
N PRO A 85 -6.40 2.02 -0.11
CA PRO A 85 -5.91 0.71 -0.58
C PRO A 85 -6.56 0.29 -1.89
N SER A 86 -5.94 -0.69 -2.57
CA SER A 86 -6.47 -1.37 -3.74
C SER A 86 -6.97 -2.77 -3.39
N SER A 87 -8.27 -3.01 -3.62
CA SER A 87 -8.88 -4.34 -3.58
C SER A 87 -8.49 -5.18 -4.79
N ILE A 88 -8.60 -6.51 -4.67
CA ILE A 88 -8.47 -7.42 -5.81
C ILE A 88 -9.52 -7.14 -6.87
N LYS A 89 -10.76 -6.76 -6.50
CA LYS A 89 -11.80 -6.37 -7.47
C LYS A 89 -11.33 -5.18 -8.33
N THR A 90 -10.86 -4.11 -7.70
CA THR A 90 -10.36 -2.91 -8.40
C THR A 90 -9.13 -3.24 -9.24
N LEU A 91 -8.20 -4.03 -8.70
CA LEU A 91 -7.04 -4.53 -9.45
C LEU A 91 -7.46 -5.31 -10.70
N SER A 92 -8.42 -6.23 -10.56
CA SER A 92 -8.94 -7.04 -11.67
C SER A 92 -9.56 -6.16 -12.75
N ALA A 93 -10.37 -5.19 -12.36
CA ALA A 93 -11.00 -4.27 -13.32
C ALA A 93 -9.96 -3.43 -14.07
N ILE A 94 -8.96 -2.88 -13.37
CA ILE A 94 -7.86 -2.11 -13.98
C ILE A 94 -7.02 -2.99 -14.92
N ALA A 95 -6.66 -4.20 -14.49
CA ALA A 95 -5.88 -5.14 -15.29
C ALA A 95 -6.58 -5.56 -16.60
N ASN A 96 -7.91 -5.42 -16.67
CA ASN A 96 -8.72 -5.75 -17.83
C ASN A 96 -9.31 -4.50 -18.53
N SER A 97 -8.92 -3.28 -18.13
CA SER A 97 -9.51 -2.01 -18.60
C SER A 97 -11.05 -2.02 -18.57
N TYR A 98 -11.64 -2.69 -17.57
CA TYR A 98 -13.08 -2.79 -17.40
C TYR A 98 -13.61 -1.53 -16.72
N ASN A 99 -13.74 -0.46 -17.52
CA ASN A 99 -14.07 0.91 -17.11
C ASN A 99 -15.51 1.09 -16.60
N GLU A 100 -15.94 0.26 -15.64
CA GLU A 100 -17.29 0.27 -15.04
C GLU A 100 -17.55 1.50 -14.16
N ASN A 101 -16.49 2.14 -13.66
CA ASN A 101 -16.58 3.27 -12.74
C ASN A 101 -15.37 4.21 -12.92
N LEU A 102 -15.43 5.37 -12.28
CA LEU A 102 -14.42 6.43 -12.42
C LEU A 102 -13.03 6.01 -11.93
N VAL A 103 -12.91 5.19 -10.89
CA VAL A 103 -11.59 4.70 -10.42
C VAL A 103 -10.90 3.91 -11.53
N VAL A 104 -11.62 2.95 -12.13
CA VAL A 104 -11.04 2.11 -13.18
C VAL A 104 -10.77 2.94 -14.43
N ARG A 105 -11.70 3.82 -14.79
CA ARG A 105 -11.54 4.72 -15.95
C ARG A 105 -10.36 5.68 -15.80
N ALA A 106 -10.18 6.29 -14.63
CA ALA A 106 -9.06 7.17 -14.37
C ALA A 106 -7.73 6.40 -14.42
N ALA A 107 -7.67 5.19 -13.86
CA ALA A 107 -6.48 4.34 -13.93
C ALA A 107 -6.12 3.92 -15.38
N ASP A 108 -7.12 3.58 -16.19
CA ASP A 108 -6.94 3.29 -17.62
C ASP A 108 -6.42 4.52 -18.39
N VAL A 109 -6.91 5.73 -18.04
CA VAL A 109 -6.36 6.99 -18.56
C VAL A 109 -4.90 7.17 -18.16
N ILE A 110 -4.55 6.93 -16.90
CA ILE A 110 -3.17 7.06 -16.41
C ILE A 110 -2.24 6.12 -17.18
N LEU A 111 -2.65 4.86 -17.35
CA LEU A 111 -1.85 3.86 -18.08
C LEU A 111 -1.70 4.21 -19.56
N LYS A 112 -2.78 4.59 -20.26
CA LYS A 112 -2.69 4.92 -21.71
C LYS A 112 -1.90 6.20 -21.99
N GLU A 113 -1.95 7.18 -21.07
CA GLU A 113 -1.18 8.42 -21.16
C GLU A 113 0.26 8.25 -20.65
N ARG A 114 0.67 7.01 -20.30
CA ARG A 114 2.01 6.68 -19.76
C ARG A 114 2.38 7.49 -18.52
N ARG A 115 1.38 7.78 -17.69
CA ARG A 115 1.52 8.41 -16.37
C ARG A 115 1.70 7.34 -15.30
N ARG A 116 2.16 7.75 -14.13
CA ARG A 116 2.46 6.80 -13.04
C ARG A 116 1.17 6.35 -12.33
N LEU A 117 0.93 5.04 -12.33
CA LEU A 117 -0.10 4.39 -11.51
C LEU A 117 0.56 3.60 -10.39
N VAL A 118 0.21 3.87 -9.13
CA VAL A 118 0.66 3.10 -7.96
C VAL A 118 -0.54 2.44 -7.30
N MET A 119 -0.45 1.15 -6.99
CA MET A 119 -1.53 0.38 -6.38
C MET A 119 -1.07 -0.24 -5.07
N ILE A 120 -1.67 0.21 -3.96
CA ILE A 120 -1.45 -0.36 -2.63
C ILE A 120 -2.35 -1.58 -2.47
N VAL A 121 -2.00 -2.67 -3.15
CA VAL A 121 -2.78 -3.91 -3.16
C VAL A 121 -2.73 -4.56 -1.78
N ARG A 122 -3.90 -4.73 -1.15
CA ARG A 122 -4.01 -5.36 0.18
C ARG A 122 -4.90 -6.59 0.07
N GLU A 123 -4.27 -7.77 0.13
CA GLU A 123 -4.94 -9.07 0.26
C GLU A 123 -3.96 -10.10 0.86
N THR A 124 -4.46 -11.08 1.61
CA THR A 124 -3.68 -12.25 2.05
C THR A 124 -4.60 -13.39 2.53
N PRO A 125 -4.30 -14.66 2.20
CA PRO A 125 -3.25 -15.13 1.29
C PRO A 125 -3.56 -14.83 -0.19
N LEU A 126 -2.54 -14.92 -1.04
CA LEU A 126 -2.68 -14.72 -2.48
C LEU A 126 -2.74 -16.08 -3.19
N HIS A 127 -3.66 -16.22 -4.14
CA HIS A 127 -3.66 -17.33 -5.10
C HIS A 127 -3.12 -16.87 -6.46
N GLU A 128 -2.89 -17.81 -7.37
CA GLU A 128 -2.31 -17.55 -8.71
C GLU A 128 -3.04 -16.44 -9.48
N GLY A 129 -4.37 -16.47 -9.55
CA GLY A 129 -5.14 -15.42 -10.21
C GLY A 129 -4.86 -13.99 -9.67
N HIS A 130 -4.63 -13.80 -8.37
CA HIS A 130 -4.24 -12.49 -7.84
C HIS A 130 -2.85 -12.07 -8.37
N LEU A 131 -1.90 -13.01 -8.41
CA LEU A 131 -0.53 -12.79 -8.89
C LEU A 131 -0.51 -12.47 -10.39
N GLU A 132 -1.34 -13.14 -11.19
CA GLU A 132 -1.49 -12.87 -12.62
C GLU A 132 -2.01 -11.46 -12.89
N LEU A 133 -3.01 -11.00 -12.12
CA LEU A 133 -3.54 -9.64 -12.22
C LEU A 133 -2.47 -8.59 -11.86
N MET A 134 -1.74 -8.80 -10.76
CA MET A 134 -0.63 -7.92 -10.37
C MET A 134 0.48 -7.89 -11.42
N THR A 135 0.81 -9.04 -11.99
CA THR A 135 1.79 -9.17 -13.09
C THR A 135 1.33 -8.39 -14.32
N ARG A 136 0.05 -8.50 -14.68
CA ARG A 136 -0.52 -7.81 -15.84
C ARG A 136 -0.45 -6.29 -15.70
N VAL A 137 -0.89 -5.74 -14.57
CA VAL A 137 -0.78 -4.29 -14.31
C VAL A 137 0.67 -3.83 -14.33
N THR A 138 1.58 -4.62 -13.74
CA THR A 138 3.02 -4.32 -13.77
C THR A 138 3.55 -4.25 -15.21
N ARG A 139 3.15 -5.19 -16.07
CA ARG A 139 3.52 -5.19 -17.51
C ARG A 139 2.94 -4.01 -18.28
N MET A 140 1.80 -3.46 -17.86
CA MET A 140 1.22 -2.24 -18.45
C MET A 140 1.96 -0.96 -18.02
N GLY A 141 2.83 -1.04 -17.01
CA GLY A 141 3.58 0.09 -16.45
C GLY A 141 3.04 0.61 -15.12
N GLY A 142 2.02 -0.04 -14.54
CA GLY A 142 1.59 0.24 -13.17
C GLY A 142 2.57 -0.34 -12.14
N ILE A 143 2.54 0.20 -10.93
CA ILE A 143 3.41 -0.23 -9.83
C ILE A 143 2.56 -0.90 -8.77
N ILE A 144 2.85 -2.18 -8.50
CA ILE A 144 2.23 -2.93 -7.40
C ILE A 144 3.08 -2.71 -6.15
N MET A 145 2.52 -2.01 -5.16
CA MET A 145 3.20 -1.63 -3.92
C MET A 145 2.36 -2.05 -2.72
N PRO A 146 2.32 -3.35 -2.36
CA PRO A 146 1.54 -3.82 -1.22
C PRO A 146 2.02 -3.16 0.08
N PRO A 147 1.13 -2.97 1.08
CA PRO A 147 1.49 -2.34 2.36
C PRO A 147 2.24 -3.34 3.26
N VAL A 148 3.47 -3.67 2.88
CA VAL A 148 4.36 -4.57 3.63
C VAL A 148 5.24 -3.72 4.57
N PRO A 149 5.05 -3.82 5.89
CA PRO A 149 5.80 -3.01 6.86
C PRO A 149 7.29 -3.31 6.81
N ALA A 150 8.13 -2.28 6.94
CA ALA A 150 9.56 -2.48 7.20
C ALA A 150 9.85 -2.27 8.68
N PHE A 151 10.73 -3.08 9.26
CA PHE A 151 11.05 -3.01 10.70
C PHE A 151 12.44 -2.43 10.99
N TYR A 152 13.21 -2.10 9.95
CA TYR A 152 14.59 -1.61 10.10
C TYR A 152 14.69 -0.26 10.83
N HIS A 153 13.58 0.49 10.91
CA HIS A 153 13.51 1.78 11.62
C HIS A 153 12.86 1.64 13.01
N MET A 154 12.64 0.39 13.47
CA MET A 154 12.06 0.06 14.78
C MET A 154 10.77 0.84 15.09
N PRO A 155 9.70 0.69 14.28
CA PRO A 155 8.44 1.40 14.50
C PRO A 155 7.91 1.12 15.92
N GLN A 156 7.42 2.16 16.60
CA GLN A 156 6.86 2.08 17.95
C GLN A 156 5.33 2.09 17.93
N THR A 157 4.75 2.64 16.86
CA THR A 157 3.32 2.83 16.71
C THR A 157 2.82 2.28 15.38
N ILE A 158 1.50 2.06 15.29
CA ILE A 158 0.85 1.74 14.02
C ILE A 158 1.01 2.90 13.03
N ASP A 159 1.01 4.14 13.52
CA ASP A 159 1.23 5.34 12.70
C ASP A 159 2.61 5.32 12.02
N ASP A 160 3.66 4.85 12.68
CA ASP A 160 4.99 4.73 12.06
C ASP A 160 4.96 3.80 10.83
N ILE A 161 4.23 2.68 10.93
CA ILE A 161 4.06 1.71 9.84
C ILE A 161 3.24 2.32 8.69
N ILE A 162 2.15 3.02 9.02
CA ILE A 162 1.30 3.69 8.03
C ILE A 162 2.10 4.78 7.30
N ASN A 163 2.79 5.63 8.05
CA ASN A 163 3.58 6.75 7.56
C ASN A 163 4.72 6.27 6.65
N GLN A 164 5.38 5.17 6.98
CA GLN A 164 6.38 4.60 6.09
C GLN A 164 5.78 4.14 4.75
N THR A 165 4.64 3.46 4.79
CA THR A 165 3.98 2.96 3.57
C THR A 165 3.51 4.12 2.70
N VAL A 166 2.85 5.13 3.29
CA VAL A 166 2.40 6.32 2.57
C VAL A 166 3.60 7.11 2.02
N GLY A 167 4.64 7.31 2.83
CA GLY A 167 5.85 8.00 2.40
C GLY A 167 6.53 7.32 1.21
N LYS A 168 6.67 5.99 1.23
CA LYS A 168 7.21 5.23 0.09
C LYS A 168 6.33 5.35 -1.17
N ALA A 169 5.01 5.44 -1.02
CA ALA A 169 4.12 5.62 -2.15
C ALA A 169 4.27 7.04 -2.75
N LEU A 170 4.40 8.06 -1.90
CA LEU A 170 4.65 9.44 -2.31
C LEU A 170 6.04 9.62 -2.97
N ASP A 171 7.06 8.89 -2.49
CA ASP A 171 8.39 8.87 -3.10
C ASP A 171 8.35 8.43 -4.58
N LEU A 172 7.47 7.49 -4.92
CA LEU A 172 7.27 7.07 -6.30
C LEU A 172 6.76 8.22 -7.18
N PHE A 173 6.07 9.21 -6.63
CA PHE A 173 5.66 10.43 -7.33
C PHE A 173 6.66 11.58 -7.20
N SER A 174 7.81 11.35 -6.56
CA SER A 174 8.78 12.38 -6.20
C SER A 174 8.13 13.50 -5.38
N ILE A 175 7.31 13.12 -4.39
CA ILE A 175 6.69 14.00 -3.41
C ILE A 175 7.26 13.61 -2.04
N ASP A 176 7.95 14.54 -1.38
CA ASP A 176 8.51 14.29 -0.04
C ASP A 176 7.52 14.75 1.04
N GLY A 177 6.81 13.79 1.62
CA GLY A 177 5.89 14.03 2.74
C GLY A 177 6.56 14.10 4.11
N LYS A 178 7.89 13.89 4.20
CA LYS A 178 8.65 13.84 5.46
C LYS A 178 8.05 12.91 6.53
N LEU A 179 7.44 11.80 6.09
CA LEU A 179 6.68 10.89 6.95
C LEU A 179 7.52 9.84 7.68
N PHE A 180 8.72 9.53 7.19
CA PHE A 180 9.57 8.50 7.78
C PHE A 180 11.05 8.79 7.53
N ARG A 181 11.91 8.15 8.33
CA ARG A 181 13.35 8.27 8.17
C ARG A 181 13.85 7.43 6.99
N ARG A 182 14.59 8.07 6.08
CA ARG A 182 15.27 7.37 4.97
C ARG A 182 16.44 6.54 5.49
N TRP A 183 16.68 5.41 4.84
CA TRP A 183 17.85 4.60 5.15
C TRP A 183 19.14 5.41 4.89
N GLY A 184 20.02 5.50 5.89
CA GLY A 184 21.32 6.16 5.76
C GLY A 184 21.33 7.69 5.93
N SER A 185 20.22 8.36 6.27
CA SER A 185 20.25 9.79 6.61
C SER A 185 20.73 10.01 8.06
N GLU A 186 21.66 10.95 8.28
CA GLU A 186 22.47 11.13 9.50
C GLU A 186 21.75 11.63 10.77
N GLU A 187 20.42 11.79 10.78
CA GLU A 187 19.71 12.14 12.02
C GLU A 187 19.43 10.90 12.87
N THR A 188 20.44 10.43 13.60
CA THR A 188 20.35 9.32 14.55
C THR A 188 20.28 9.88 15.98
N PRO A 189 19.12 9.91 16.65
CA PRO A 189 19.10 10.07 18.11
C PRO A 189 19.47 8.79 18.87
N ASN A 190 19.84 7.70 18.18
CA ASN A 190 19.96 6.39 18.84
C ASN A 190 21.07 5.48 18.32
N ASP A 191 22.25 6.05 18.06
CA ASP A 191 23.48 5.27 17.86
C ASP A 191 24.04 4.69 19.19
N GLN A 192 23.26 4.73 20.27
CA GLN A 192 23.58 4.11 21.56
C GLN A 192 22.82 2.80 21.84
N ALA A 193 21.79 2.45 21.07
CA ALA A 193 21.08 1.17 21.22
C ALA A 193 21.80 -0.01 20.55
N GLY A 194 22.67 0.24 19.57
CA GLY A 194 23.46 -0.79 18.88
C GLY A 194 24.55 -1.49 19.73
N LYS A 195 24.75 -1.07 20.98
CA LYS A 195 25.67 -1.71 21.94
C LYS A 195 24.98 -2.53 23.03
N ARG A 196 23.66 -2.69 23.02
CA ARG A 196 22.97 -3.61 23.94
C ARG A 196 22.31 -4.75 23.18
N GLY A 197 23.09 -5.82 23.06
CA GLY A 197 22.60 -7.19 23.18
C GLY A 197 21.53 -7.60 22.17
N LEU A 198 21.97 -8.00 20.99
CA LEU A 198 21.35 -9.13 20.32
C LEU A 198 21.71 -10.38 21.15
N THR A 199 21.06 -10.58 22.31
CA THR A 199 21.02 -11.89 22.95
C THR A 199 20.07 -12.73 22.11
N VAL A 200 20.64 -13.29 21.04
CA VAL A 200 20.01 -14.25 20.16
C VAL A 200 19.47 -15.39 21.02
N LEU A 201 18.15 -15.61 20.91
CA LEU A 201 17.44 -16.88 21.08
C LEU A 201 18.33 -18.05 21.56
N GLN A 202 18.54 -18.15 22.87
CA GLN A 202 18.99 -19.37 23.55
C GLN A 202 17.91 -19.76 24.55
N ASP A 203 16.75 -20.18 24.05
CA ASP A 203 15.92 -21.13 24.78
C ASP A 203 14.97 -21.84 23.81
N VAL A 204 15.52 -22.78 23.07
CA VAL A 204 14.75 -23.88 22.50
C VAL A 204 15.40 -25.13 23.06
N SER A 205 14.89 -25.58 24.20
CA SER A 205 15.22 -26.86 24.80
C SER A 205 15.09 -27.96 23.73
N GLU A 206 16.21 -28.62 23.43
CA GLU A 206 16.31 -29.76 22.52
C GLU A 206 15.28 -30.85 22.86
N PRO A 207 14.58 -31.46 21.89
CA PRO A 207 13.99 -32.78 22.12
C PRO A 207 15.13 -33.80 22.13
N ARG A 208 15.40 -34.39 23.31
CA ARG A 208 16.28 -35.55 23.45
C ARG A 208 15.70 -36.73 22.65
N ILE A 209 16.18 -36.94 21.43
CA ILE A 209 16.05 -38.23 20.75
C ILE A 209 17.19 -39.11 21.27
N ALA A 210 16.86 -39.98 22.23
CA ALA A 210 17.77 -41.02 22.68
C ALA A 210 17.96 -42.04 21.54
N CYS A 211 19.12 -41.98 20.89
CA CYS A 211 19.58 -43.04 19.98
C CYS A 211 19.99 -44.23 20.85
N ALA A 212 19.15 -45.26 20.91
CA ALA A 212 19.50 -46.53 21.54
C ALA A 212 20.44 -47.31 20.61
N THR A 213 21.75 -47.20 20.84
CA THR A 213 22.72 -48.19 20.39
C THR A 213 22.61 -49.41 21.30
N GLY A 214 22.18 -50.55 20.76
CA GLY A 214 22.05 -51.79 21.52
C GLY A 214 22.06 -53.03 20.63
N GLY A 215 23.27 -53.53 20.35
CA GLY A 215 23.58 -54.96 20.33
C GLY A 215 23.10 -55.78 19.13
N ALA A 216 23.97 -55.91 18.12
CA ALA A 216 24.08 -57.16 17.39
C ALA A 216 24.47 -58.28 18.39
N GLY A 217 23.65 -59.31 18.47
CA GLY A 217 23.92 -60.52 19.22
C GLY A 217 23.48 -61.71 18.38
N ASP A 218 24.45 -62.36 17.75
CA ASP A 218 24.34 -63.71 17.20
C ASP A 218 23.65 -64.66 18.20
N ARG A 219 22.80 -65.53 17.67
CA ARG A 219 22.85 -66.97 17.96
C ARG A 219 21.93 -67.76 17.02
N ASP A 220 22.55 -68.65 16.26
CA ASP A 220 21.96 -69.84 15.64
C ASP A 220 21.24 -70.73 16.66
N GLY A 221 20.18 -71.40 16.19
CA GLY A 221 19.42 -72.42 16.91
C GLY A 221 18.10 -72.77 16.22
#